data_AF-A0A174DBZ9-F1
#
_entry.id   AF-A0A174DBZ9-F1
#
_cell.length_a   1.000
_cell.length_b   1.000
_cell.length_c   1.000
_cell.angle_alpha   90.00
_cell.angle_beta   90.00
_cell.angle_gamma   90.00
#
_symmetry.space_group_name_H-M   'P 1'
#
loop_
_entity.id
_entity.type
_entity.pdbx_description
1 polymer ?
#
loop_
_entity_poly.entity_id
_entity_poly.type
_entity_poly.pdbx_seq_one_letter_code
_entity_poly.pdbx_strand_id
1 'polypeptide(L)'
;MNLLEEFKKNPGFVYRIGTDYYYIGKWICKPCTDEAVTDCHAMYEMCIQAKEPANAALYFQKLRAYSEFALDIPYNPAKILQYQTALVEALSDADIQSLTDQLRHFHDQAS
;
A
#
# COMPACT_ATOMS: atom_id res chain seq x y z
N MET A 1 -0.85 9.29 -13.66
CA MET A 1 -1.48 9.27 -12.32
C MET A 1 -0.57 10.04 -11.38
N ASN A 2 -1.09 10.86 -10.45
CA ASN A 2 -0.27 11.58 -9.48
C ASN A 2 -0.27 10.81 -8.14
N LEU A 3 0.87 10.19 -7.79
CA LEU A 3 0.98 9.29 -6.63
C LEU A 3 0.64 10.00 -5.30
N LEU A 4 1.11 11.22 -5.08
CA LEU A 4 0.83 11.96 -3.85
C LEU A 4 -0.66 12.24 -3.69
N GLU A 5 -1.35 12.57 -4.79
CA GLU A 5 -2.80 12.80 -4.75
C GLU A 5 -3.56 11.49 -4.50
N GLU A 6 -3.10 10.37 -5.04
CA GLU A 6 -3.68 9.05 -4.76
C GLU A 6 -3.51 8.66 -3.29
N PHE A 7 -2.32 8.88 -2.70
CA PHE A 7 -2.09 8.56 -1.29
C PHE A 7 -2.96 9.39 -0.35
N LYS A 8 -3.27 10.65 -0.69
CA LYS A 8 -4.15 11.50 0.13
C LYS A 8 -5.63 11.11 0.05
N LYS A 9 -6.06 10.48 -1.04
CA LYS A 9 -7.47 10.09 -1.25
C LYS A 9 -7.79 8.75 -0.62
N ASN A 10 -6.88 7.79 -0.74
CA ASN A 10 -7.13 6.42 -0.34
C ASN A 10 -6.84 6.18 1.14
N PRO A 11 -7.58 5.29 1.83
CA PRO A 11 -7.17 4.83 3.16
C PRO A 11 -5.82 4.12 3.09
N GLY A 12 -5.26 3.78 4.26
CA GLY A 12 -4.05 2.98 4.32
C GLY A 12 -4.18 1.62 3.62
N PHE A 13 -3.14 1.23 2.91
CA PHE A 13 -2.94 -0.11 2.37
C PHE A 13 -1.45 -0.45 2.33
N VAL A 14 -1.13 -1.72 2.09
CA VAL A 14 0.25 -2.21 2.01
C VAL A 14 0.67 -2.30 0.55
N TYR A 15 1.79 -1.66 0.22
CA TYR A 15 2.37 -1.69 -1.13
C TYR A 15 3.82 -2.15 -1.08
N ARG A 16 4.24 -2.83 -2.14
CA ARG A 16 5.64 -3.22 -2.34
C ARG A 16 6.35 -2.20 -3.23
N ILE A 17 7.51 -1.74 -2.82
CA ILE A 17 8.38 -0.82 -3.56
C ILE A 17 9.78 -1.44 -3.56
N GLY A 18 10.30 -1.79 -4.75
CA GLY A 18 11.45 -2.67 -4.86
C GLY A 18 11.26 -3.98 -4.08
N THR A 19 12.12 -4.20 -3.09
CA THR A 19 12.10 -5.36 -2.17
C THR A 19 11.43 -5.06 -0.82
N ASP A 20 11.09 -3.80 -0.57
CA ASP A 20 10.54 -3.35 0.70
C ASP A 20 9.02 -3.18 0.64
N TYR A 21 8.39 -3.20 1.81
CA TYR A 21 6.96 -3.04 1.97
C TYR A 21 6.67 -1.78 2.79
N TYR A 22 5.58 -1.10 2.44
CA TYR A 22 5.19 0.16 3.06
C TYR A 22 3.69 0.18 3.32
N TYR A 23 3.31 0.69 4.49
CA TYR A 23 1.96 1.17 4.71
C TYR A 23 1.86 2.56 4.12
N ILE A 24 0.97 2.76 3.15
CA ILE A 24 0.78 4.04 2.46
C ILE A 24 -0.71 4.34 2.35
N GLY A 25 -1.09 5.57 2.69
CA GLY A 25 -2.41 6.12 2.47
C GLY A 25 -2.61 7.43 3.22
N LYS A 26 -3.84 7.91 3.28
CA LYS A 26 -4.18 9.24 3.79
C LYS A 26 -3.68 9.48 5.21
N TRP A 27 -3.69 8.42 6.02
CA TRP A 27 -3.42 8.48 7.46
C TRP A 27 -2.10 7.80 7.85
N ILE A 28 -1.34 7.29 6.89
CA ILE A 28 -0.13 6.51 7.18
C ILE A 28 0.87 6.57 6.02
N CYS A 29 2.15 6.70 6.34
CA CYS A 29 3.24 6.50 5.40
C CYS A 29 4.47 6.05 6.19
N LYS A 30 4.73 4.75 6.25
CA LYS A 30 5.89 4.19 6.94
C LYS A 30 6.28 2.80 6.43
N PRO A 31 7.55 2.37 6.63
CA PRO A 31 7.96 1.00 6.32
C PRO A 31 7.12 -0.04 7.07
N CYS A 32 6.88 -1.16 6.41
CA CYS A 32 6.27 -2.36 6.98
C CYS A 32 7.37 -3.40 7.21
N THR A 33 7.64 -3.70 8.48
CA THR A 33 8.61 -4.72 8.90
C THR A 33 7.96 -5.96 9.50
N ASP A 34 6.63 -6.06 9.43
CA ASP A 34 5.87 -7.18 9.96
C ASP A 34 5.79 -8.30 8.92
N GLU A 35 6.44 -9.42 9.21
CA GLU A 35 6.55 -10.57 8.30
C GLU A 35 5.17 -11.16 7.96
N ALA A 36 4.23 -11.17 8.91
CA ALA A 36 2.88 -11.68 8.65
C ALA A 36 2.13 -10.81 7.64
N VAL A 37 2.47 -9.52 7.56
CA VAL A 37 1.89 -8.58 6.61
C VAL A 37 2.56 -8.70 5.24
N THR A 38 3.89 -8.86 5.20
CA THR A 38 4.61 -9.07 3.94
C THR A 38 4.23 -10.40 3.27
N ASP A 39 4.08 -11.48 4.06
CA ASP A 39 3.59 -12.77 3.56
C ASP A 39 2.15 -12.66 3.05
N CYS A 40 1.29 -11.94 3.78
CA CYS A 40 -0.07 -11.67 3.35
C CYS A 40 -0.11 -10.90 2.02
N HIS A 41 0.81 -9.95 1.82
CA HIS A 41 0.92 -9.20 0.56
C HIS A 41 1.43 -10.08 -0.58
N ALA A 42 2.44 -10.91 -0.34
CA ALA A 42 2.91 -11.87 -1.34
C ALA A 42 1.79 -12.83 -1.78
N MET A 43 1.00 -13.35 -0.84
CA MET A 43 -0.16 -14.19 -1.15
C MET A 43 -1.23 -13.43 -1.95
N TYR A 44 -1.45 -12.15 -1.64
CA TYR A 44 -2.35 -11.30 -2.41
C TYR A 44 -1.89 -11.13 -3.87
N GLU A 45 -0.61 -10.82 -4.09
CA GLU A 45 -0.03 -10.70 -5.44
C GLU A 45 -0.16 -12.02 -6.22
N MET A 46 0.14 -13.16 -5.57
CA MET A 46 0.01 -14.49 -6.18
C MET A 46 -1.44 -14.79 -6.58
N CYS A 47 -2.42 -14.50 -5.73
CA CYS A 47 -3.83 -14.73 -6.04
C CYS A 47 -4.34 -13.85 -7.20
N ILE A 48 -3.85 -12.61 -7.33
CA ILE A 48 -4.14 -11.76 -8.49
C ILE A 48 -3.60 -12.41 -9.76
N GLN A 49 -2.33 -12.85 -9.75
CA GLN A 49 -1.68 -13.47 -10.90
C GLN A 49 -2.34 -14.80 -11.30
N ALA A 50 -2.74 -15.61 -10.31
CA ALA A 50 -3.45 -16.86 -10.50
C ALA A 50 -4.94 -16.68 -10.90
N LYS A 51 -5.44 -15.43 -10.94
CA LYS A 51 -6.84 -15.10 -11.23
C LYS A 51 -7.82 -15.79 -10.26
N GLU A 52 -7.49 -15.78 -8.98
CA GLU A 52 -8.31 -16.31 -7.90
C GLU A 52 -8.99 -15.18 -7.12
N PRO A 53 -10.11 -14.61 -7.62
CA PRO A 53 -10.69 -13.38 -7.06
C PRO A 53 -11.17 -13.53 -5.61
N ALA A 54 -11.66 -14.71 -5.22
CA ALA A 54 -12.11 -14.95 -3.85
C ALA A 54 -10.96 -14.91 -2.84
N ASN A 55 -9.82 -15.53 -3.17
CA ASN A 55 -8.63 -15.52 -2.32
C ASN A 55 -7.98 -14.13 -2.31
N ALA A 56 -7.88 -13.48 -3.48
CA ALA A 56 -7.38 -12.11 -3.58
C ALA A 56 -8.21 -11.15 -2.70
N ALA A 57 -9.54 -11.24 -2.74
CA ALA A 57 -10.41 -10.43 -1.89
C ALA A 57 -10.19 -10.70 -0.39
N LEU A 58 -9.99 -11.96 0.02
CA LEU A 58 -9.68 -12.30 1.40
C LEU A 58 -8.38 -11.62 1.88
N TYR A 59 -7.29 -11.75 1.11
CA TYR A 59 -6.02 -11.12 1.47
C TYR A 59 -6.09 -9.59 1.40
N PHE A 60 -6.84 -9.03 0.45
CA PHE A 60 -7.10 -7.59 0.38
C PHE A 60 -7.72 -7.07 1.69
N GLN A 61 -8.74 -7.74 2.22
CA GLN A 61 -9.37 -7.34 3.49
C GLN A 61 -8.40 -7.46 4.68
N LYS A 62 -7.53 -8.48 4.69
CA LYS A 62 -6.48 -8.59 5.72
C LYS A 62 -5.49 -7.43 5.66
N LEU A 63 -5.00 -7.08 4.46
CA LEU A 63 -4.06 -5.97 4.27
C LEU A 63 -4.67 -4.61 4.64
N ARG A 64 -5.97 -4.41 4.36
CA ARG A 64 -6.74 -3.26 4.87
C ARG A 64 -6.70 -3.19 6.39
N ALA A 65 -7.08 -4.28 7.07
CA ALA A 65 -7.07 -4.35 8.53
C ALA A 65 -5.68 -4.11 9.12
N TYR A 66 -4.64 -4.73 8.57
CA TYR A 66 -3.26 -4.48 9.02
C TYR A 66 -2.88 -3.00 8.92
N SER A 67 -3.25 -2.33 7.82
CA SER A 67 -2.96 -0.92 7.67
C SER A 67 -3.73 -0.01 8.64
N GLU A 68 -4.94 -0.41 9.06
CA GLU A 68 -5.70 0.31 10.09
C GLU A 68 -5.10 0.13 11.48
N PHE A 69 -4.61 -1.07 11.82
CA PHE A 69 -3.93 -1.31 13.09
C PHE A 69 -2.54 -0.67 13.17
N ALA A 70 -1.91 -0.39 12.03
CA ALA A 70 -0.61 0.25 11.98
C ALA A 70 -0.63 1.77 12.20
N LEU A 71 -1.80 2.40 12.37
CA LEU A 71 -1.92 3.85 12.54
C LEU A 71 -1.26 4.34 13.83
N ASP A 72 -0.43 5.39 13.72
CA ASP A 72 0.17 6.04 14.88
C ASP A 72 -0.80 7.08 15.48
N ILE A 73 -1.03 6.99 16.80
CA ILE A 73 -1.92 7.88 17.55
C ILE A 73 -1.08 8.67 18.57
N PRO A 74 -1.14 10.02 18.60
CA PRO A 74 -2.03 10.88 17.83
C PRO A 74 -1.60 11.03 16.35
N TYR A 75 -2.60 11.21 15.49
CA TYR A 75 -2.41 11.45 14.06
C TYR A 75 -1.56 12.71 13.78
N ASN A 76 -0.57 12.59 12.89
CA ASN A 76 0.32 13.70 12.49
C ASN A 76 0.35 13.91 10.96
N PRO A 77 -0.49 14.80 10.42
CA PRO A 77 -0.61 15.04 8.98
C PRO A 77 0.69 15.55 8.34
N ALA A 78 1.41 16.44 9.03
CA ALA A 78 2.62 17.05 8.50
C ALA A 78 3.74 16.01 8.31
N LYS A 79 3.90 15.13 9.30
CA LYS A 79 4.88 14.03 9.24
C LYS A 79 4.54 13.03 8.15
N ILE A 80 3.26 12.68 7.98
CA ILE A 80 2.81 11.76 6.93
C ILE A 80 3.07 12.36 5.54
N LEU A 81 2.73 13.64 5.32
CA LEU A 81 3.01 14.31 4.06
C LEU A 81 4.51 14.36 3.77
N GLN A 82 5.34 14.67 4.78
CA GLN A 82 6.80 14.66 4.65
C GLN A 82 7.31 13.29 4.18
N TYR A 83 6.81 12.20 4.77
CA TYR A 83 7.20 10.85 4.37
C TYR A 83 6.68 10.46 2.99
N GLN A 84 5.46 10.83 2.63
CA GLN A 84 4.91 10.58 1.30
C GLN A 84 5.73 11.30 0.23
N THR A 85 6.07 12.57 0.44
CA THR A 85 6.91 13.34 -0.49
C THR A 85 8.29 12.72 -0.63
N ALA A 86 8.97 12.44 0.49
CA ALA A 86 10.30 11.84 0.46
C ALA A 86 10.30 10.46 -0.22
N LEU A 87 9.25 9.66 0.01
CA LEU A 87 9.08 8.36 -0.64
C LEU A 87 8.95 8.53 -2.15
N VAL A 88 8.07 9.41 -2.62
CA VAL A 88 7.82 9.64 -4.07
C VAL A 88 9.06 10.20 -4.76
N GLU A 89 9.78 11.13 -4.13
CA GLU A 89 11.02 11.71 -4.68
C GLU A 89 12.15 10.68 -4.82
N ALA A 90 12.13 9.60 -4.03
CA ALA A 90 13.13 8.54 -4.07
C ALA A 90 12.80 7.40 -5.04
N LEU A 91 11.60 7.37 -5.64
CA LEU A 91 11.19 6.27 -6.52
C LEU A 91 11.92 6.29 -7.86
N SER A 92 12.35 5.12 -8.31
CA SER A 92 12.77 4.91 -9.69
C SER A 92 11.56 4.85 -10.63
N ASP A 93 11.79 5.01 -11.94
CA ASP A 93 10.72 4.84 -12.95
C ASP A 93 10.07 3.44 -12.87
N ALA A 94 10.84 2.41 -12.54
CA ALA A 94 10.35 1.05 -12.37
C ALA A 94 9.43 0.93 -11.14
N ASP A 95 9.79 1.58 -10.04
CA ASP A 95 8.96 1.61 -8.82
C ASP A 95 7.68 2.38 -9.05
N ILE A 96 7.74 3.51 -9.76
CA ILE A 96 6.57 4.31 -10.13
C ILE A 96 5.58 3.47 -10.94
N GLN A 97 6.08 2.70 -11.92
CA GLN A 97 5.24 1.84 -12.75
C GLN A 97 4.61 0.72 -11.92
N SER A 98 5.41 0.01 -11.11
CA SER A 98 4.92 -1.09 -10.27
C SER A 98 3.86 -0.61 -9.25
N LEU A 99 4.11 0.54 -8.61
CA LEU A 99 3.18 1.12 -7.65
C LEU A 99 1.90 1.63 -8.31
N THR A 100 2.00 2.16 -9.53
CA THR A 100 0.85 2.55 -10.33
C THR A 100 -0.05 1.36 -10.65
N ASP A 101 0.52 0.20 -10.98
CA ASP A 101 -0.24 -1.02 -11.26
C ASP A 101 -0.89 -1.58 -9.98
N GLN A 102 -0.17 -1.58 -8.86
CA GLN A 102 -0.76 -1.96 -7.55
C GLN A 102 -1.92 -1.05 -7.14
N LEU A 103 -1.81 0.27 -7.35
CA LEU A 103 -2.89 1.22 -7.08
C LEU A 103 -4.12 0.96 -7.97
N ARG A 104 -3.92 0.57 -9.23
CA ARG A 104 -5.04 0.17 -10.11
C ARG A 104 -5.77 -1.04 -9.53
N HIS A 105 -5.03 -2.09 -9.15
CA HIS A 105 -5.63 -3.29 -8.54
C HIS A 105 -6.36 -2.97 -7.23
N PHE A 106 -5.80 -2.07 -6.42
CA PHE A 106 -6.46 -1.58 -5.23
C PHE A 106 -7.83 -0.95 -5.55
N HIS A 107 -7.90 -0.08 -6.56
CA HIS A 107 -9.13 0.57 -6.97
C HIS A 107 -10.16 -0.41 -7.53
N ASP A 108 -9.71 -1.40 -8.30
CA ASP A 108 -10.56 -2.45 -8.84
C ASP A 108 -11.20 -3.31 -7.73
N GLN A 109 -10.49 -3.55 -6.63
CA GLN A 109 -10.97 -4.34 -5.48
C GLN A 109 -11.75 -3.50 -4.45
N ALA A 110 -11.57 -2.18 -4.44
CA ALA A 110 -12.24 -1.27 -3.53
C ALA A 110 -13.59 -0.74 -4.05
N SER A 111 -13.87 -0.96 -5.35
CA SER A 111 -15.12 -0.61 -6.03
C SER A 111 -16.20 -1.67 -5.83
#